data_AF-A0A2E7MZX7-F1
#
_entry.id   AF-A0A2E7MZX7-F1
#
_cell.length_a   1.000
_cell.length_b   1.000
_cell.length_c   1.000
_cell.angle_alpha   90.00
_cell.angle_beta   90.00
_cell.angle_gamma   90.00
#
_symmetry.space_group_name_H-M   'P 1'
#
loop_
_entity.id
_entity.type
_entity.pdbx_description
1 polymer ?
#
loop_
_entity_poly.entity_id
_entity_poly.type
_entity_poly.pdbx_seq_one_letter_code
_entity_poly.pdbx_strand_id
1 'polypeptide(L)'
;MDMIKKPKIWLIVLALTHTFLGVIGSFVQMGGDPEYLAVILYFLPVTVYLLYAAFMTEDQEQARLATVLCAPVVVWFIISAAMGLEIMGVPVAEFPSGLLPLTLWALPMVTGILNWNS
;
A
#
# COMPACT_ATOMS: atom_id res chain seq x y z
N MET A 1 22.26 -6.30 5.43
CA MET A 1 21.05 -6.74 6.14
C MET A 1 20.32 -5.56 6.80
N ASP A 2 21.02 -4.60 7.40
CA ASP A 2 20.41 -3.44 8.06
C ASP A 2 19.52 -2.59 7.16
N MET A 3 19.93 -2.38 5.91
CA MET A 3 19.15 -1.57 4.96
C MET A 3 17.78 -2.18 4.64
N ILE A 4 17.68 -3.51 4.55
CA ILE A 4 16.42 -4.23 4.25
C ILE A 4 15.44 -4.14 5.42
N LYS A 5 15.92 -3.88 6.65
CA LYS A 5 15.07 -3.74 7.83
C LYS A 5 14.55 -2.32 8.04
N LYS A 6 14.95 -1.34 7.22
CA LYS A 6 14.52 0.06 7.37
C LYS A 6 13.14 0.28 6.74
N PRO A 7 12.13 0.72 7.49
CA PRO A 7 10.80 1.00 6.96
C PRO A 7 10.82 2.01 5.79
N LYS A 8 11.67 3.05 5.86
CA LYS A 8 11.81 4.09 4.83
C LYS A 8 11.87 3.56 3.40
N ILE A 9 12.72 2.56 3.15
CA ILE A 9 12.95 2.06 1.79
C ILE A 9 11.69 1.40 1.26
N TRP A 10 11.03 0.59 2.09
CA TRP A 10 9.80 -0.08 1.70
C TRP A 10 8.62 0.88 1.55
N LEU A 11 8.55 1.92 2.38
CA LEU A 11 7.56 3.00 2.20
C LEU A 11 7.75 3.72 0.86
N ILE A 12 8.99 4.02 0.46
CA ILE A 12 9.28 4.66 -0.84
C ILE A 12 8.90 3.73 -2.00
N VAL A 13 9.33 2.47 -1.95
CA VAL A 13 9.00 1.46 -2.98
C VAL A 13 7.48 1.30 -3.09
N LEU A 14 6.78 1.20 -1.96
CA LEU A 14 5.33 1.09 -1.93
C LEU A 14 4.66 2.36 -2.48
N ALA A 15 5.07 3.55 -2.06
CA ALA A 15 4.49 4.80 -2.54
C ALA A 15 4.62 4.96 -4.08
N LEU A 16 5.79 4.64 -4.63
CA LEU A 16 6.00 4.66 -6.08
C LEU A 16 5.10 3.63 -6.76
N THR A 17 5.11 2.39 -6.29
CA THR A 17 4.33 1.31 -6.91
C THR A 17 2.83 1.55 -6.81
N HIS A 18 2.35 2.02 -5.66
CA HIS A 18 0.96 2.41 -5.43
C HIS A 18 0.53 3.53 -6.37
N THR A 19 1.39 4.53 -6.59
CA THR A 19 1.09 5.62 -7.52
C THR A 19 1.03 5.12 -8.96
N PHE A 20 2.02 4.36 -9.41
CA PHE A 20 2.08 3.91 -10.80
C PHE A 20 1.06 2.83 -11.13
N LEU A 21 0.86 1.83 -10.26
CA LEU A 21 -0.05 0.72 -10.53
C LEU A 21 -1.46 1.01 -9.99
N GLY A 22 -1.56 1.47 -8.74
CA GLY A 22 -2.85 1.66 -8.06
C GLY A 22 -3.62 2.91 -8.50
N VAL A 23 -2.93 3.97 -8.91
CA VAL A 23 -3.58 5.23 -9.33
C VAL A 23 -3.49 5.43 -10.85
N ILE A 24 -2.27 5.58 -11.38
CA ILE A 24 -2.05 5.85 -12.81
C ILE A 24 -2.50 4.64 -13.65
N GLY A 25 -2.12 3.43 -13.24
CA GLY A 25 -2.51 2.19 -13.91
C GLY A 25 -4.02 2.02 -13.96
N SER A 26 -4.70 2.21 -12.83
CA SER A 26 -6.17 2.19 -12.76
C SER A 26 -6.82 3.22 -13.69
N PHE A 27 -6.30 4.45 -13.74
CA PHE A 27 -6.80 5.47 -14.66
C PHE A 27 -6.61 5.09 -16.14
N VAL A 28 -5.45 4.53 -16.48
CA VAL A 28 -5.16 4.08 -17.85
C VAL A 28 -6.07 2.92 -18.27
N GLN A 29 -6.41 2.02 -17.33
CA GLN A 29 -7.23 0.84 -17.61
C GLN A 29 -8.73 1.14 -17.62
N MET A 30 -9.21 1.97 -16.69
CA MET A 30 -10.63 2.22 -16.45
C MET A 30 -11.13 3.53 -17.07
N GLY A 31 -10.23 4.43 -17.43
CA GLY A 31 -10.56 5.74 -18.00
C GLY A 31 -10.94 6.78 -16.95
N GLY A 32 -11.48 7.90 -17.45
CA GLY A 32 -11.82 9.09 -16.66
C GLY A 32 -13.29 9.25 -16.36
N ASP A 33 -14.10 8.20 -16.50
CA ASP A 33 -15.52 8.27 -16.16
C ASP A 33 -15.70 8.66 -14.68
N PRO A 34 -16.62 9.57 -14.34
CA PRO A 34 -16.68 10.15 -12.99
C PRO A 34 -16.80 9.14 -11.85
N GLU A 35 -17.48 8.01 -12.07
CA GLU A 35 -17.64 6.94 -11.09
C GLU A 35 -16.29 6.30 -10.71
N TYR A 36 -15.48 5.94 -11.71
CA TYR A 36 -14.15 5.35 -11.49
C TYR A 36 -13.14 6.40 -11.03
N LEU A 37 -13.19 7.59 -11.62
CA LEU A 37 -12.28 8.69 -11.29
C LEU A 37 -12.40 9.09 -9.82
N ALA A 38 -13.61 9.09 -9.25
CA ALA A 38 -13.80 9.39 -7.83
C ALA A 38 -13.05 8.38 -6.93
N VAL A 39 -13.13 7.08 -7.22
CA VAL A 39 -12.44 6.03 -6.46
C VAL A 39 -10.92 6.10 -6.67
N ILE A 40 -10.47 6.29 -7.91
CA ILE A 40 -9.04 6.43 -8.24
C ILE A 40 -8.42 7.63 -7.51
N LEU A 41 -9.10 8.77 -7.50
CA LEU A 41 -8.65 9.96 -6.77
C LEU A 41 -8.68 9.75 -5.25
N TYR A 42 -9.59 8.92 -4.73
CA TYR A 42 -9.61 8.54 -3.32
C TYR A 42 -8.40 7.69 -2.91
N PHE A 43 -7.79 6.95 -3.84
CA PHE A 43 -6.54 6.23 -3.58
C PHE A 43 -5.32 7.14 -3.56
N LEU A 44 -5.32 8.27 -4.29
CA LEU A 44 -4.17 9.18 -4.33
C LEU A 44 -3.69 9.69 -2.95
N PRO A 45 -4.56 10.07 -1.99
CA PRO A 45 -4.16 10.41 -0.62
C PRO A 45 -3.29 9.35 0.07
N VAL A 46 -3.49 8.06 -0.23
CA VAL A 46 -2.67 6.98 0.33
C VAL A 46 -1.20 7.15 -0.04
N THR A 47 -0.90 7.53 -1.29
CA THR A 47 0.46 7.87 -1.71
C THR A 47 1.03 9.00 -0.86
N VAL A 48 0.25 10.04 -0.57
CA VAL A 48 0.69 11.18 0.25
C VAL A 48 1.03 10.74 1.66
N TYR A 49 0.20 9.89 2.29
CA TYR A 49 0.46 9.37 3.63
C TYR A 49 1.72 8.50 3.69
N LEU A 50 1.95 7.67 2.67
CA LEU A 50 3.15 6.84 2.56
C LEU A 50 4.43 7.70 2.39
N LEU A 51 4.36 8.74 1.55
CA LEU A 51 5.48 9.69 1.39
C LEU A 51 5.73 10.50 2.66
N TYR A 52 4.66 10.92 3.35
CA TYR A 52 4.78 11.58 4.65
C TYR A 52 5.51 10.67 5.64
N ALA A 53 5.09 9.42 5.79
CA ALA A 53 5.79 8.47 6.65
C ALA A 53 7.26 8.29 6.23
N ALA A 54 7.54 8.18 4.93
CA ALA A 54 8.89 7.95 4.42
C ALA A 54 9.86 9.14 4.64
N PHE A 55 9.36 10.37 4.54
CA PHE A 55 10.21 11.57 4.45
C PHE A 55 10.05 12.55 5.60
N MET A 56 8.93 12.51 6.34
CA MET A 56 8.60 13.46 7.40
C MET A 56 8.62 12.84 8.81
N THR A 57 8.88 11.54 8.91
CA THR A 57 9.05 10.85 10.21
C THR A 57 10.33 10.02 10.19
N GLU A 58 10.89 9.75 11.36
CA GLU A 58 12.13 8.99 11.53
C GLU A 58 12.00 7.98 12.68
N ASP A 59 12.96 7.04 12.76
CA ASP A 59 13.11 6.05 13.82
C ASP A 59 11.79 5.34 14.22
N GLN A 60 11.45 5.35 15.51
CA GLN A 60 10.27 4.68 16.05
C GLN A 60 8.97 5.25 15.52
N GLU A 61 8.89 6.56 15.29
CA GLU A 61 7.70 7.18 14.74
C GLU A 61 7.42 6.65 13.33
N GLN A 62 8.47 6.59 12.50
CA GLN A 62 8.36 6.03 11.16
C GLN A 62 7.99 4.55 11.18
N ALA A 63 8.59 3.75 12.07
CA ALA A 63 8.28 2.33 12.18
C ALA A 63 6.82 2.07 12.59
N ARG A 64 6.32 2.85 13.55
CA ARG A 64 4.92 2.79 14.01
C ARG A 64 3.97 3.22 12.91
N LEU A 65 4.24 4.37 12.29
CA LEU A 65 3.38 4.90 11.23
C LEU A 65 3.36 3.97 10.00
N ALA A 66 4.49 3.38 9.61
CA ALA A 66 4.55 2.39 8.55
C ALA A 66 3.61 1.21 8.83
N THR A 67 3.64 0.69 10.05
CA THR A 67 2.78 -0.42 10.45
C THR A 67 1.31 -0.01 10.51
N VAL A 68 1.00 1.16 11.10
CA VAL A 68 -0.38 1.66 11.22
C VAL A 68 -1.02 1.89 9.85
N LEU A 69 -0.27 2.40 8.88
CA LEU A 69 -0.77 2.60 7.52
C LEU A 69 -0.90 1.28 6.75
N CYS A 70 0.04 0.36 6.90
CA CYS A 70 0.14 -0.80 6.01
C CYS A 70 -0.57 -2.05 6.53
N ALA A 71 -0.62 -2.27 7.85
CA ALA A 71 -1.24 -3.48 8.41
C ALA A 71 -2.74 -3.61 8.08
N PRO A 72 -3.57 -2.55 8.18
CA PRO A 72 -4.98 -2.64 7.80
C PRO A 72 -5.18 -3.02 6.34
N VAL A 73 -4.30 -2.54 5.45
CA VAL A 73 -4.37 -2.83 4.01
C VAL A 73 -3.97 -4.28 3.71
N VAL A 74 -2.98 -4.83 4.41
CA VAL A 74 -2.64 -6.27 4.34
C VAL A 74 -3.83 -7.13 4.77
N VAL A 75 -4.47 -6.79 5.90
CA VAL A 75 -5.67 -7.51 6.36
C VAL A 75 -6.79 -7.41 5.34
N TRP A 76 -7.02 -6.22 4.78
CA TRP A 76 -8.00 -6.00 3.75
C TRP A 76 -7.75 -6.86 2.49
N PHE A 77 -6.49 -6.99 2.01
CA PHE A 77 -6.18 -7.89 0.90
C PHE A 77 -6.47 -9.35 1.21
N ILE A 78 -6.11 -9.83 2.40
CA ILE A 78 -6.35 -11.22 2.82
C ILE A 78 -7.85 -11.53 2.85
N ILE A 79 -8.64 -10.66 3.49
CA ILE A 79 -10.10 -10.82 3.57
C ILE A 79 -10.72 -10.75 2.18
N SER A 80 -10.29 -9.78 1.36
CA SER A 80 -10.83 -9.61 0.02
C SER A 80 -10.55 -10.80 -0.88
N ALA A 81 -9.34 -11.38 -0.81
CA ALA A 81 -9.01 -12.58 -1.56
C ALA A 81 -9.80 -13.81 -1.06
N ALA A 82 -9.95 -13.96 0.26
CA ALA A 82 -10.69 -15.07 0.85
C ALA A 82 -12.19 -15.04 0.51
N MET A 83 -12.76 -13.85 0.36
CA MET A 83 -14.18 -13.63 0.09
C MET A 83 -14.51 -13.35 -1.39
N GLY A 84 -13.49 -13.22 -2.25
CA GLY A 84 -13.69 -12.85 -3.66
C GLY A 84 -14.27 -11.45 -3.84
N LEU A 85 -13.83 -10.47 -3.04
CA LEU A 85 -14.34 -9.10 -3.12
C LEU A 85 -13.77 -8.36 -4.34
N GLU A 86 -14.57 -7.45 -4.88
CA GLU A 86 -14.27 -6.63 -6.05
C GLU A 86 -14.34 -5.14 -5.71
N ILE A 87 -13.57 -4.34 -6.44
CA ILE A 87 -13.70 -2.89 -6.50
C ILE A 87 -13.92 -2.52 -7.96
N MET A 88 -15.00 -1.79 -8.24
CA MET A 88 -15.35 -1.36 -9.60
C MET A 88 -15.43 -2.52 -10.60
N GLY A 89 -15.93 -3.69 -10.16
CA GLY A 89 -16.02 -4.90 -10.98
C GLY A 89 -14.69 -5.63 -11.22
N VAL A 90 -13.61 -5.24 -10.54
CA VAL A 90 -12.29 -5.88 -10.63
C VAL A 90 -11.95 -6.55 -9.30
N PRO A 91 -11.51 -7.82 -9.30
CA PRO A 91 -11.06 -8.50 -8.08
C PRO A 91 -9.97 -7.73 -7.34
N VAL A 92 -10.14 -7.56 -6.03
CA VAL A 92 -9.18 -6.82 -5.18
C VAL A 92 -7.84 -7.54 -5.05
N ALA A 93 -7.85 -8.87 -4.89
CA ALA A 93 -6.66 -9.69 -4.72
C ALA A 93 -6.88 -11.10 -5.29
N GLU A 94 -7.04 -11.18 -6.62
CA GLU A 94 -7.10 -12.46 -7.31
C GLU A 94 -5.76 -13.20 -7.18
N PHE A 95 -5.78 -14.51 -6.91
CA PHE A 95 -4.55 -15.30 -6.89
C PHE A 95 -4.22 -15.85 -8.29
N PRO A 96 -2.96 -15.74 -8.77
CA PRO A 96 -1.75 -15.36 -8.02
C PRO A 96 -1.38 -13.85 -8.10
N SER A 97 -2.07 -13.04 -8.90
CA SER A 97 -1.68 -11.64 -9.18
C SER A 97 -1.65 -10.75 -7.92
N GLY A 98 -2.53 -11.01 -6.96
CA GLY A 98 -2.65 -10.34 -5.67
C GLY A 98 -1.47 -10.58 -4.71
N LEU A 99 -0.58 -11.53 -5.00
CA LEU A 99 0.63 -11.76 -4.18
C LEU A 99 1.58 -10.55 -4.22
N LEU A 100 1.71 -9.90 -5.37
CA LEU A 100 2.59 -8.75 -5.53
C LEU A 100 2.15 -7.57 -4.65
N PRO A 101 0.90 -7.05 -4.76
CA PRO A 101 0.46 -5.97 -3.89
C PRO A 101 0.49 -6.40 -2.43
N LEU A 102 0.02 -7.60 -2.08
CA LEU A 102 0.08 -8.10 -0.70
C LEU A 102 1.51 -8.03 -0.12
N THR A 103 2.51 -8.46 -0.90
CA THR A 103 3.92 -8.43 -0.47
C THR A 103 4.43 -6.99 -0.30
N LEU A 104 4.14 -6.11 -1.24
CA LEU A 104 4.58 -4.71 -1.19
C LEU A 104 4.01 -3.96 0.02
N TRP A 105 2.77 -4.28 0.41
CA TRP A 105 2.14 -3.74 1.61
C TRP A 105 2.63 -4.41 2.90
N ALA A 106 2.95 -5.71 2.86
CA ALA A 106 3.46 -6.43 4.02
C ALA A 106 4.89 -6.02 4.41
N LEU A 107 5.74 -5.61 3.47
CA LEU A 107 7.13 -5.25 3.75
C LEU A 107 7.30 -4.03 4.70
N PRO A 108 6.67 -2.86 4.45
CA PRO A 108 6.71 -1.74 5.40
C PRO A 108 5.98 -2.06 6.71
N MET A 109 4.95 -2.90 6.68
CA MET A 109 4.29 -3.40 7.89
C MET A 109 5.26 -4.23 8.75
N VAL A 110 5.87 -5.29 8.20
CA VAL A 110 6.75 -6.19 8.95
C VAL A 110 7.99 -5.45 9.43
N THR A 111 8.62 -4.65 8.56
CA THR A 111 9.78 -3.84 8.99
C THR A 111 9.40 -2.79 10.03
N GLY A 112 8.20 -2.22 9.96
CA GLY A 112 7.69 -1.36 11.02
C GLY A 112 7.54 -2.09 12.35
N ILE A 113 6.92 -3.28 12.36
CA ILE A 113 6.75 -4.11 13.57
C ILE A 113 8.10 -4.47 14.19
N LEU A 114 9.07 -4.87 13.38
CA LEU A 114 10.41 -5.25 13.84
C LEU A 114 11.20 -4.08 14.48
N ASN A 115 10.84 -2.84 14.16
CA ASN A 115 11.48 -1.64 14.70
C ASN A 115 10.55 -0.80 15.58
N TRP A 116 9.38 -1.34 15.97
CA TRP A 116 8.30 -0.57 16.60
C TRP A 116 8.73 0.04 17.96
N ASN A 117 9.63 -0.62 18.68
CA ASN A 117 10.16 -0.21 19.99
C ASN A 117 11.69 -0.33 20.09
N SER A 118 12.38 -0.40 18.94
CA SER A 118 13.83 -0.58 18.87
C SER A 118 14.56 0.75 18.74
#